data_AF-A0A814ZTR1-F1
#
_entry.id   AF-A0A814ZTR1-F1
#
_cell.length_a   1.000
_cell.length_b   1.000
_cell.length_c   1.000
_cell.angle_alpha   90.00
_cell.angle_beta   90.00
_cell.angle_gamma   90.00
#
_symmetry.space_group_name_H-M   'P 1'
#
loop_
_entity.id
_entity.type
_entity.pdbx_description
1 polymer ?
#
loop_
_entity_poly.entity_id
_entity_poly.type
_entity_poly.pdbx_seq_one_letter_code
_entity_poly.pdbx_strand_id
1 'polypeptide(L)'
;MSSSHTNNACSSSQSQSIHSASIDEIHNIPMKDINRPLPSVLDENKVQSLIETIQTMESDRIPPIDVLWYEAPNSGNNYFFAMGGCHRWEAHKRLNSDTIRAKLVRTTLNDLKIYFGSSLPNLK
;
A
#
# COMPACT_ATOMS: atom_id res chain seq x y z
N MET A 1 -39.62 38.15 19.22
CA MET A 1 -39.93 36.72 19.03
C MET A 1 -38.81 36.13 18.18
N SER A 2 -37.74 35.67 18.84
CA SER A 2 -36.53 35.21 18.16
C SER A 2 -36.72 33.79 17.63
N SER A 3 -36.58 33.63 16.31
CA SER A 3 -36.68 32.36 15.62
C SER A 3 -35.38 31.57 15.76
N SER A 4 -35.37 30.56 16.63
CA SER A 4 -34.26 29.61 16.77
C SER A 4 -34.19 28.69 15.54
N HIS A 5 -33.18 28.88 14.70
CA HIS A 5 -32.80 27.92 13.66
C HIS A 5 -31.93 26.84 14.30
N THR A 6 -32.46 25.64 14.43
CA THR A 6 -31.69 24.44 14.82
C THR A 6 -30.93 23.94 13.60
N ASN A 7 -29.61 24.11 13.60
CA ASN A 7 -28.72 23.53 12.59
C ASN A 7 -28.67 22.01 12.78
N ASN A 8 -29.27 21.29 11.84
CA ASN A 8 -29.20 19.83 11.77
C ASN A 8 -27.80 19.45 11.28
N ALA A 9 -26.92 19.04 12.18
CA ALA A 9 -25.61 18.53 11.83
C ALA A 9 -25.77 17.16 11.16
N CYS A 10 -25.67 17.14 9.83
CA CYS A 10 -25.47 15.92 9.07
C CYS A 10 -24.12 15.32 9.48
N SER A 11 -24.14 14.31 10.35
CA SER A 11 -22.98 13.43 10.58
C SER A 11 -22.75 12.64 9.29
N SER A 12 -21.92 13.20 8.41
CA SER A 12 -21.31 12.43 7.33
C SER A 12 -20.37 11.42 7.98
N SER A 13 -20.85 10.19 8.17
CA SER A 13 -19.99 9.04 8.36
C SER A 13 -19.10 8.92 7.13
N GLN A 14 -17.96 9.61 7.13
CA GLN A 14 -16.97 9.49 6.09
C GLN A 14 -16.46 8.04 6.12
N SER A 15 -16.91 7.25 5.15
CA SER A 15 -16.25 6.02 4.76
C SER A 15 -14.87 6.40 4.20
N GLN A 16 -13.92 6.70 5.07
CA GLN A 16 -12.54 6.95 4.65
C GLN A 16 -11.92 5.62 4.24
N SER A 17 -11.50 5.52 2.98
CA SER A 17 -10.68 4.41 2.50
C SER A 17 -9.30 4.50 3.15
N ILE A 18 -8.74 3.35 3.55
CA ILE A 18 -7.39 3.24 4.14
C ILE A 18 -6.33 3.92 3.24
N HIS A 19 -6.55 3.92 1.93
CA HIS A 19 -5.62 4.46 0.94
C HIS A 19 -5.73 5.99 0.72
N SER A 20 -6.72 6.66 1.31
CA SER A 20 -7.00 8.09 1.07
C SER A 20 -6.71 8.99 2.27
N ALA A 21 -6.52 8.43 3.47
CA ALA A 21 -6.48 9.18 4.73
C ALA A 21 -5.05 9.49 5.25
N SER A 22 -4.02 8.81 4.74
CA SER A 22 -2.64 8.87 5.26
C SER A 22 -1.74 9.78 4.41
N ILE A 23 -0.73 10.41 5.04
CA ILE A 23 0.33 11.16 4.33
C ILE A 23 1.06 10.19 3.41
N ASP A 24 0.98 10.46 2.11
CA ASP A 24 1.56 9.63 1.06
C ASP A 24 3.05 9.98 0.87
N GLU A 25 3.94 9.21 1.47
CA GLU A 25 5.38 9.33 1.21
C GLU A 25 5.86 8.25 0.23
N ILE A 26 6.54 8.67 -0.85
CA ILE A 26 7.13 7.74 -1.83
C ILE A 26 8.58 7.43 -1.44
N HIS A 27 8.87 6.16 -1.22
CA HIS A 27 10.19 5.66 -0.82
C HIS A 27 10.64 4.50 -1.70
N ASN A 28 11.96 4.30 -1.84
CA ASN A 28 12.52 3.07 -2.42
C ASN A 28 12.64 2.02 -1.31
N ILE A 29 11.82 0.96 -1.37
CA ILE A 29 11.80 -0.11 -0.38
C ILE A 29 12.53 -1.33 -0.93
N PRO A 30 13.41 -1.99 -0.16
CA PRO A 30 14.04 -3.24 -0.58
C PRO A 30 12.98 -4.29 -0.92
N MET A 31 13.12 -4.93 -2.08
CA MET A 31 12.15 -5.94 -2.55
C MET A 31 11.93 -7.07 -1.54
N LYS A 32 12.98 -7.43 -0.80
CA LYS A 32 12.99 -8.48 0.23
C LYS A 32 12.17 -8.13 1.49
N ASP A 33 11.95 -6.84 1.76
CA ASP A 33 11.26 -6.38 2.97
C ASP A 33 9.73 -6.28 2.75
N ILE A 34 9.29 -6.39 1.50
CA ILE A 34 7.87 -6.31 1.11
C ILE A 34 7.22 -7.68 1.23
N ASN A 35 6.29 -7.79 2.18
CA ASN A 35 5.48 -8.99 2.38
C ASN A 35 4.30 -9.01 1.41
N ARG A 36 4.17 -10.11 0.66
CA ARG A 36 3.04 -10.38 -0.26
C ARG A 36 2.26 -11.62 0.20
N PRO A 37 1.38 -11.47 1.19
CA PRO A 37 0.66 -12.59 1.81
C PRO A 37 -0.40 -13.23 0.90
N LEU A 38 -0.88 -12.51 -0.12
CA LEU A 38 -1.84 -13.04 -1.10
C LEU A 38 -1.13 -13.46 -2.40
N PRO A 39 -1.49 -14.61 -2.98
CA PRO A 39 -0.97 -15.02 -4.28
C PRO A 39 -1.38 -14.01 -5.35
N SER A 40 -0.46 -13.70 -6.25
CA SER A 40 -0.71 -12.78 -7.35
C SER A 40 -1.32 -13.49 -8.54
N VAL A 41 -2.41 -12.94 -9.09
CA VAL A 41 -2.89 -13.31 -10.43
C VAL A 41 -2.15 -12.44 -11.44
N LEU A 42 -1.38 -13.10 -12.31
CA LEU A 42 -0.46 -12.43 -13.25
C LEU A 42 -0.92 -12.65 -14.69
N ASP A 43 -0.65 -11.63 -15.50
CA ASP A 43 -0.82 -11.64 -16.95
C ASP A 43 0.57 -11.43 -17.52
N GLU A 44 1.09 -12.45 -18.20
CA GLU A 44 2.47 -12.48 -18.67
C GLU A 44 2.77 -11.35 -19.68
N ASN A 45 1.80 -10.96 -20.51
CA ASN A 45 1.99 -9.88 -21.46
C ASN A 45 2.12 -8.54 -20.74
N LYS A 46 1.34 -8.32 -19.67
CA LYS A 46 1.47 -7.12 -18.83
C LYS A 46 2.80 -7.08 -18.08
N VAL A 47 3.27 -8.23 -17.57
CA VAL A 47 4.57 -8.30 -16.90
C VAL A 47 5.69 -7.97 -17.88
N GLN A 48 5.68 -8.51 -19.11
CA GLN A 48 6.71 -8.17 -20.10
C GLN A 48 6.68 -6.72 -20.53
N SER A 49 5.49 -6.16 -20.78
CA SER A 49 5.37 -4.73 -21.09
C SER A 49 5.91 -3.85 -19.96
N LEU A 50 5.69 -4.24 -18.70
CA LEU A 50 6.23 -3.51 -17.55
C LEU A 50 7.75 -3.67 -17.41
N ILE A 51 8.31 -4.84 -17.71
CA ILE A 51 9.76 -5.05 -17.74
C ILE A 51 10.41 -4.11 -18.75
N GLU A 52 9.88 -4.04 -19.97
CA GLU A 52 10.36 -3.13 -21.00
C GLU A 52 10.24 -1.67 -20.57
N THR A 53 9.10 -1.31 -19.97
CA THR A 53 8.86 0.05 -19.45
C THR A 53 9.87 0.42 -18.36
N ILE A 54 10.16 -0.49 -17.42
CA ILE A 54 11.13 -0.28 -16.33
C ILE A 54 12.56 -0.09 -16.85
N GLN A 55 12.92 -0.79 -17.92
CA GLN A 55 14.26 -0.68 -18.51
C GLN A 55 14.45 0.58 -19.36
N THR A 56 13.37 1.15 -19.89
CA THR A 56 13.42 2.26 -20.87
C THR A 56 13.00 3.60 -20.32
N MET A 57 12.12 3.65 -19.31
CA MET A 57 11.64 4.88 -18.70
C MET A 57 12.41 5.23 -17.43
N GLU A 58 12.49 6.53 -17.13
CA GLU A 58 12.94 7.02 -15.84
C GLU A 58 12.02 6.50 -14.71
N SER A 59 12.63 6.05 -13.61
CA SER A 59 11.91 5.39 -12.51
C SER A 59 10.79 6.26 -11.93
N ASP A 60 10.99 7.58 -11.89
CA ASP A 60 10.05 8.57 -11.37
C ASP A 60 8.73 8.66 -12.17
N ARG A 61 8.74 8.24 -13.45
CA ARG A 61 7.56 8.18 -14.33
C ARG A 61 6.71 6.93 -14.14
N ILE A 62 7.26 5.88 -13.54
CA ILE A 62 6.56 4.60 -13.35
C ILE A 62 5.80 4.62 -12.02
N PRO A 63 4.46 4.62 -11.98
CA PRO A 63 3.72 4.82 -10.74
C PRO A 63 4.14 3.86 -9.62
N PRO A 64 4.35 4.36 -8.38
CA PRO A 64 4.76 3.52 -7.26
C PRO A 64 3.69 2.49 -6.90
N ILE A 65 4.09 1.41 -6.25
CA ILE A 65 3.14 0.46 -5.65
C ILE A 65 2.64 0.98 -4.30
N ASP A 66 1.42 0.62 -3.91
CA ASP A 66 0.93 0.95 -2.57
C ASP A 66 1.41 -0.11 -1.58
N VAL A 67 2.02 0.35 -0.49
CA VAL A 67 2.56 -0.50 0.57
C VAL A 67 2.01 -0.03 1.91
N LEU A 68 1.31 -0.93 2.60
CA LEU A 68 0.86 -0.70 3.97
C LEU A 68 2.08 -0.79 4.89
N TRP A 69 2.31 0.25 5.67
CA TRP A 69 3.37 0.32 6.65
C TRP A 69 2.78 0.28 8.05
N TYR A 70 3.10 -0.78 8.78
CA TYR A 70 2.80 -0.93 10.19
C TYR A 70 4.09 -0.91 11.00
N GLU A 71 4.14 -0.01 11.98
CA GLU A 71 5.22 0.09 12.95
C GLU A 71 4.73 -0.50 14.28
N ALA A 72 5.39 -1.54 14.77
CA ALA A 72 4.99 -2.22 16.00
C ALA A 72 5.32 -1.33 17.22
N PRO A 73 4.33 -0.93 18.04
CA PRO A 73 4.51 0.09 19.08
C PRO A 73 5.57 -0.23 20.14
N ASN A 74 5.83 -1.51 20.42
CA ASN A 74 6.68 -1.93 21.53
C ASN A 74 8.09 -2.36 21.10
N SER A 75 8.27 -2.78 19.84
CA SER A 75 9.55 -3.25 19.32
C SER A 75 10.22 -2.23 18.39
N GLY A 76 9.45 -1.31 17.81
CA GLY A 76 9.90 -0.44 16.72
C GLY A 76 10.09 -1.19 15.39
N ASN A 77 9.64 -2.45 15.29
CA ASN A 77 9.74 -3.23 14.06
C ASN A 77 8.83 -2.67 12.98
N ASN A 78 9.36 -2.60 11.76
CA ASN A 78 8.62 -2.12 10.58
C ASN A 78 8.17 -3.30 9.73
N TYR A 79 6.89 -3.31 9.39
CA TYR A 79 6.27 -4.31 8.54
C TYR A 79 5.67 -3.64 7.30
N PHE A 80 6.08 -4.11 6.13
CA PHE A 80 5.64 -3.60 4.84
C PHE A 80 4.82 -4.66 4.12
N PHE A 81 3.57 -4.36 3.76
CA PHE A 81 2.68 -5.27 3.05
C PHE A 81 2.20 -4.66 1.73
N ALA A 82 2.40 -5.39 0.63
CA ALA A 82 1.89 -4.98 -0.68
C ALA A 82 0.72 -5.89 -1.10
N MET A 83 -0.47 -5.29 -1.19
CA MET A 83 -1.69 -5.98 -1.64
C MET A 83 -1.93 -5.81 -3.14
N GLY A 84 -1.58 -4.63 -3.67
CA GLY A 84 -1.73 -4.29 -5.08
C GLY A 84 -0.43 -4.47 -5.89
N GLY A 85 -0.42 -3.86 -7.09
CA GLY A 85 0.79 -3.72 -7.89
C GLY A 85 1.49 -5.04 -8.25
N CYS A 86 0.76 -6.15 -8.36
CA CYS A 86 1.34 -7.48 -8.58
C CYS A 86 2.23 -7.56 -9.81
N HIS A 87 1.77 -7.10 -10.97
CA HIS A 87 2.57 -7.13 -12.20
C HIS A 87 3.83 -6.24 -12.11
N ARG A 88 3.72 -5.07 -11.46
CA ARG A 88 4.87 -4.15 -11.26
C ARG A 88 5.92 -4.77 -10.36
N TRP A 89 5.50 -5.36 -9.24
CA TRP A 89 6.41 -6.06 -8.34
C TRP A 89 7.04 -7.28 -9.01
N GLU A 90 6.26 -8.07 -9.76
CA GLU A 90 6.79 -9.23 -10.47
C GLU A 90 7.80 -8.82 -11.55
N ALA A 91 7.56 -7.72 -12.27
CA ALA A 91 8.51 -7.17 -13.23
C ALA A 91 9.84 -6.79 -12.56
N HIS A 92 9.80 -6.05 -11.44
CA HIS A 92 11.00 -5.73 -10.65
C HIS A 92 11.71 -6.98 -10.13
N LYS A 93 10.96 -8.00 -9.69
CA LYS A 93 11.51 -9.28 -9.24
C LYS A 93 12.25 -10.00 -10.36
N ARG A 94 11.66 -10.12 -11.56
CA ARG A 94 12.31 -10.79 -12.72
C ARG A 94 13.55 -10.03 -13.20
N LEU A 95 13.58 -8.72 -13.02
CA LEU A 95 14.73 -7.86 -13.27
C LEU A 95 15.80 -7.91 -12.16
N ASN A 96 15.58 -8.67 -11.08
CA ASN A 96 16.44 -8.70 -9.88
C ASN A 96 16.70 -7.28 -9.32
N SER A 97 15.68 -6.42 -9.31
CA SER A 97 15.80 -5.09 -8.70
C SER A 97 16.01 -5.20 -7.19
N ASP A 98 16.96 -4.44 -6.64
CA ASP A 98 17.19 -4.39 -5.19
C ASP A 98 16.04 -3.69 -4.45
N THR A 99 15.46 -2.66 -5.07
CA THR A 99 14.41 -1.81 -4.50
C THR A 99 13.29 -1.54 -5.50
N ILE A 100 12.12 -1.13 -4.98
CA ILE A 100 10.97 -0.67 -5.77
C ILE A 100 10.39 0.59 -5.14
N ARG A 101 9.93 1.54 -5.98
CA ARG A 101 9.22 2.72 -5.49
C ARG A 101 7.86 2.33 -4.91
N ALA A 102 7.65 2.70 -3.67
CA ALA A 102 6.44 2.42 -2.92
C ALA A 102 5.89 3.68 -2.29
N LYS A 103 4.58 3.87 -2.41
CA LYS A 103 3.81 4.83 -1.64
C LYS A 103 3.50 4.18 -0.30
N LEU A 104 4.12 4.67 0.77
CA LEU A 104 3.90 4.15 2.11
C LEU A 104 2.61 4.72 2.68
N VAL A 105 1.67 3.82 2.96
CA VAL A 105 0.42 4.14 3.64
C VAL A 105 0.60 3.72 5.09
N ARG A 106 0.71 4.69 6.00
CA ARG A 106 0.71 4.39 7.44
C ARG A 106 -0.59 3.67 7.81
N THR A 107 -0.45 2.55 8.52
CA THR A 107 -1.57 1.68 8.89
C THR A 107 -1.53 1.28 10.35
N THR A 108 -2.72 1.09 10.91
CA THR A 108 -2.93 0.52 12.24
C THR A 108 -3.13 -0.99 12.15
N LEU A 109 -3.06 -1.68 13.30
CA LEU A 109 -3.38 -3.10 13.38
C LEU A 109 -4.82 -3.39 12.92
N ASN A 110 -5.75 -2.47 13.14
CA ASN A 110 -7.15 -2.63 12.72
C ASN A 110 -7.28 -2.57 11.19
N ASP A 111 -6.51 -1.71 10.52
CA ASP A 111 -6.46 -1.64 9.06
C ASP A 111 -5.93 -2.95 8.47
N LEU A 112 -4.88 -3.51 9.07
CA LEU A 112 -4.37 -4.81 8.64
C LEU A 112 -5.40 -5.94 8.83
N LYS A 113 -6.21 -5.89 9.90
CA LYS A 113 -7.30 -6.87 10.11
C LYS A 113 -8.37 -6.81 9.02
N ILE A 114 -8.60 -5.65 8.40
CA ILE A 114 -9.53 -5.53 7.27
C ILE A 114 -9.04 -6.35 6.07
N TYR A 115 -7.72 -6.39 5.84
CA TYR A 115 -7.12 -7.17 4.74
C TYR A 115 -6.92 -8.65 5.07
N PHE A 116 -6.49 -8.96 6.29
CA PHE A 116 -6.04 -10.31 6.67
C PHE A 116 -7.03 -11.11 7.51
N GLY A 117 -8.03 -10.44 8.11
CA GLY A 117 -8.98 -11.09 9.02
C GLY A 117 -8.27 -11.89 10.11
N SER A 118 -8.68 -13.16 10.27
CA SER A 118 -8.07 -14.09 11.22
C SER A 118 -6.67 -14.58 10.82
N SER A 119 -6.24 -14.34 9.59
CA SER A 119 -4.92 -14.76 9.06
C SER A 119 -3.82 -13.73 9.31
N LEU A 120 -4.12 -12.64 10.03
CA LEU A 120 -3.11 -11.64 10.40
C LEU A 120 -1.99 -12.30 11.23
N PRO A 121 -0.73 -12.24 10.79
CA PRO A 121 0.38 -12.79 11.57
C PRO A 121 0.55 -12.03 12.90
N ASN A 122 1.19 -12.68 13.87
CA ASN A 122 1.53 -12.03 15.13
C ASN A 122 2.72 -11.08 14.91
N LEU A 123 2.42 -9.79 14.77
CA LEU A 123 3.39 -8.70 14.60
C LEU A 123 3.89 -8.27 15.98
N LYS A 124 5.20 -8.36 16.22
CA LYS A 124 5.82 -8.14 17.53
C LYS A 124 6.63 -6.86 17.58
#